data_AF-A0A7S1GGT7-F1
#
_entry.id   AF-A0A7S1GGT7-F1
#
_cell.length_a   1.000
_cell.length_b   1.000
_cell.length_c   1.000
_cell.angle_alpha   90.00
_cell.angle_beta   90.00
_cell.angle_gamma   90.00
#
_symmetry.space_group_name_H-M   'P 1'
#
loop_
_entity.id
_entity.type
_entity.pdbx_description
1 polymer ?
#
loop_
_entity_poly.entity_id
_entity_poly.type
_entity_poly.pdbx_seq_one_letter_code
_entity_poly.pdbx_strand_id
1 'polypeptide(L)'
;KPLAFVCKKLLKIGNLMNGQSATGITLNSLINIAKKKGGSGGKISVIDHLISTSDNCDAMSFKHDMPTLREGTRLDLGEIKLSLRELESGLKSIDSTIKAEQSLMDSQDERPKHSVDFLSRITPFQQRAVQELKTMTDLIERVTSRVDELKRFFAEEPTSTSASIFEALLEFSFIVETSKEAHHRKQRALRRRDSMQRPRTAHL
;
A
#
# COMPACT_ATOMS: atom_id res chain seq x y z
N LYS A 1 -8.20 14.52 -3.51
CA LYS A 1 -7.36 13.32 -3.68
C LYS A 1 -7.83 12.54 -4.91
N PRO A 2 -7.02 12.45 -5.98
CA PRO A 2 -7.37 11.86 -7.28
C PRO A 2 -7.92 10.43 -7.21
N LEU A 3 -7.31 9.53 -6.43
CA LEU A 3 -7.78 8.14 -6.28
C LEU A 3 -9.25 8.05 -5.84
N ALA A 4 -9.61 8.77 -4.75
CA ALA A 4 -10.97 8.76 -4.24
C ALA A 4 -11.99 9.31 -5.26
N PHE A 5 -11.59 10.26 -6.10
CA PHE A 5 -12.43 10.76 -7.18
C PHE A 5 -12.69 9.68 -8.24
N VAL A 6 -11.63 9.00 -8.70
CA VAL A 6 -11.76 7.90 -9.66
C VAL A 6 -12.63 6.77 -9.09
N CYS A 7 -12.39 6.38 -7.83
CA CYS A 7 -13.20 5.35 -7.17
C CYS A 7 -14.69 5.72 -7.11
N LYS A 8 -15.02 6.96 -6.74
CA LYS A 8 -16.41 7.43 -6.70
C LYS A 8 -17.08 7.39 -8.07
N LYS A 9 -16.35 7.76 -9.14
CA LYS A 9 -16.87 7.70 -10.51
C LYS A 9 -17.13 6.26 -10.95
N LEU A 10 -16.18 5.36 -10.70
CA LEU A 10 -16.32 3.94 -11.04
C LEU A 10 -17.42 3.25 -10.23
N LEU A 11 -17.56 3.56 -8.93
CA LEU A 11 -18.67 3.07 -8.11
C LEU A 11 -20.02 3.52 -8.68
N LYS A 12 -20.17 4.80 -9.04
CA LYS A 12 -21.40 5.33 -9.64
C LYS A 12 -21.73 4.62 -10.96
N ILE A 13 -20.72 4.37 -11.79
CA ILE A 13 -20.88 3.63 -13.05
C ILE A 13 -21.30 2.18 -12.76
N GLY A 14 -20.64 1.51 -11.82
CA GLY A 14 -20.97 0.15 -11.41
C GLY A 14 -22.41 0.02 -10.92
N ASN A 15 -22.84 0.93 -10.04
CA ASN A 15 -24.22 1.01 -9.54
C ASN A 15 -25.23 1.17 -10.68
N LEU A 16 -24.96 2.09 -11.63
CA LEU A 16 -25.82 2.30 -12.79
C LEU A 16 -25.89 1.05 -13.68
N MET A 17 -24.75 0.43 -13.99
CA MET A 17 -24.67 -0.72 -14.89
C MET A 17 -25.33 -1.97 -14.34
N ASN A 18 -25.30 -2.14 -13.01
CA ASN A 18 -25.80 -3.35 -12.35
C ASN A 18 -27.17 -3.15 -11.70
N GLY A 19 -27.75 -1.95 -11.76
CA GLY A 19 -29.01 -1.62 -11.08
C GLY A 19 -28.93 -1.73 -9.55
N GLN A 20 -27.76 -1.41 -8.98
CA GLN A 20 -27.46 -1.53 -7.55
C GLN A 20 -27.24 -0.16 -6.91
N SER A 21 -27.29 -0.10 -5.57
CA SER A 21 -27.00 1.09 -4.78
C SER A 21 -25.92 0.78 -3.72
N ALA A 22 -24.79 0.25 -4.16
CA ALA A 22 -23.67 -0.04 -3.28
C ALA A 22 -23.04 1.26 -2.77
N THR A 23 -22.66 1.26 -1.49
CA THR A 23 -21.98 2.38 -0.82
C THR A 23 -20.45 2.21 -0.76
N GLY A 24 -19.95 1.00 -1.04
CA GLY A 24 -18.54 0.63 -1.08
C GLY A 24 -18.19 -0.25 -2.27
N ILE A 25 -16.89 -0.41 -2.55
CA ILE A 25 -16.38 -1.18 -3.69
C ILE A 25 -15.02 -1.79 -3.35
N THR A 26 -14.89 -3.11 -3.54
CA THR A 26 -13.62 -3.84 -3.43
C THR A 26 -12.66 -3.44 -4.53
N LEU A 27 -11.36 -3.55 -4.27
CA LEU A 27 -10.32 -3.26 -5.27
C LEU A 27 -10.45 -4.17 -6.49
N ASN A 28 -10.79 -5.44 -6.28
CA ASN A 28 -11.05 -6.36 -7.39
C ASN A 28 -12.25 -5.91 -8.24
N SER A 29 -13.36 -5.51 -7.63
CA SER A 29 -14.52 -4.99 -8.36
C SER A 29 -14.19 -3.67 -9.09
N LEU A 30 -13.37 -2.82 -8.47
CA LEU A 30 -12.87 -1.59 -9.09
C LEU A 30 -12.07 -1.87 -10.36
N ILE A 31 -11.14 -2.82 -10.31
CA ILE A 31 -10.34 -3.29 -11.45
C ILE A 31 -11.24 -3.88 -12.55
N ASN A 32 -12.19 -4.74 -12.16
CA ASN A 32 -13.10 -5.39 -13.10
C ASN A 32 -14.01 -4.38 -13.81
N ILE A 33 -14.55 -3.41 -13.09
CA ILE A 33 -15.35 -2.34 -13.68
C ILE A 33 -14.48 -1.52 -14.62
N ALA A 34 -13.28 -1.11 -14.20
CA ALA A 34 -12.36 -0.33 -15.04
C ALA A 34 -12.05 -1.03 -16.37
N LYS A 35 -11.79 -2.34 -16.34
CA LYS A 35 -11.49 -3.17 -17.52
C LYS A 35 -12.71 -3.52 -18.38
N LYS A 36 -13.93 -3.39 -17.85
CA LYS A 36 -15.17 -3.78 -18.56
C LYS A 36 -15.28 -3.00 -19.87
N LYS A 37 -15.56 -3.71 -20.97
CA LYS A 37 -15.67 -3.15 -22.32
C LYS A 37 -17.12 -3.03 -22.75
N GLY A 38 -17.42 -2.04 -23.59
CA GLY A 38 -18.76 -1.86 -24.17
C GLY A 38 -19.15 -2.98 -25.14
N GLY A 39 -20.47 -3.25 -25.23
CA GLY A 39 -21.04 -4.36 -26.02
C GLY A 39 -20.90 -4.22 -27.54
N SER A 40 -20.93 -2.99 -28.09
CA SER A 40 -20.75 -2.75 -29.52
C SER A 40 -19.28 -2.45 -29.84
N GLY A 41 -18.48 -3.50 -30.08
CA GLY A 41 -17.14 -3.39 -30.66
C GLY A 41 -15.96 -3.56 -29.70
N GLY A 42 -16.17 -3.77 -28.39
CA GLY A 42 -15.17 -4.34 -27.46
C GLY A 42 -13.81 -3.64 -27.32
N LYS A 43 -13.64 -2.45 -27.88
CA LYS A 43 -12.34 -1.77 -28.02
C LYS A 43 -12.07 -0.75 -26.91
N ILE A 44 -13.11 -0.18 -26.31
CA ILE A 44 -13.02 0.87 -25.30
C ILE A 44 -13.53 0.32 -23.98
N SER A 45 -12.69 0.39 -22.95
CA SER A 45 -13.05 0.03 -21.58
C SER A 45 -13.74 1.19 -20.85
N VAL A 46 -14.37 0.91 -19.72
CA VAL A 46 -14.98 1.94 -18.87
C VAL A 46 -13.95 2.99 -18.44
N ILE A 47 -12.73 2.58 -18.11
CA ILE A 47 -11.69 3.53 -17.71
C ILE A 47 -11.26 4.42 -18.89
N ASP A 48 -11.16 3.86 -20.10
CA ASP A 48 -10.87 4.64 -21.32
C ASP A 48 -11.96 5.68 -21.58
N HIS A 49 -13.22 5.28 -21.41
CA HIS A 49 -14.34 6.19 -21.56
C HIS A 49 -14.29 7.30 -20.50
N LEU A 50 -14.09 6.95 -19.23
CA LEU A 50 -14.01 7.90 -18.12
C LEU A 50 -12.88 8.93 -18.32
N ILE A 51 -11.71 8.49 -18.76
CA ILE A 51 -10.57 9.36 -19.07
C ILE A 51 -10.89 10.26 -20.27
N SER A 52 -11.50 9.70 -21.32
CA SER A 52 -11.81 10.46 -22.54
C SER A 52 -12.90 11.53 -22.38
N THR A 53 -13.77 11.35 -21.39
CA THR A 53 -14.88 12.26 -21.08
C THR A 53 -14.58 13.19 -19.90
N SER A 54 -13.38 13.08 -19.32
CA SER A 54 -12.93 13.97 -18.25
C SER A 54 -12.43 15.29 -18.81
N ASP A 55 -12.92 16.41 -18.27
CA ASP A 55 -12.39 17.75 -18.57
C ASP A 55 -10.92 17.90 -18.17
N ASN A 56 -10.47 17.13 -17.17
CA ASN A 56 -9.09 17.07 -16.71
C ASN A 56 -8.68 15.62 -16.48
N CYS A 57 -8.16 14.97 -17.53
CA CYS A 57 -7.65 13.60 -17.44
C CYS A 57 -6.37 13.50 -16.59
N ASP A 58 -5.55 14.55 -16.50
CA ASP A 58 -4.35 14.57 -15.66
C ASP A 58 -4.71 14.53 -14.17
N ALA A 59 -5.85 15.13 -13.78
CA ALA A 59 -6.39 15.05 -12.42
C ALA A 59 -6.87 13.65 -12.01
N MET A 60 -6.84 12.66 -12.92
CA MET A 60 -7.14 11.25 -12.61
C MET A 60 -5.89 10.43 -12.27
N SER A 61 -4.69 10.98 -12.45
CA SER A 61 -3.44 10.32 -12.07
C SER A 61 -3.22 10.40 -10.55
N PHE A 62 -3.01 9.25 -9.92
CA PHE A 62 -2.68 9.13 -8.49
C PHE A 62 -1.39 8.34 -8.26
N LYS A 63 -0.69 7.94 -9.33
CA LYS A 63 0.54 7.15 -9.22
C LYS A 63 1.63 7.89 -8.43
N HIS A 64 1.75 9.20 -8.66
CA HIS A 64 2.73 10.04 -7.98
C HIS A 64 2.39 10.31 -6.50
N ASP A 65 1.12 10.16 -6.12
CA ASP A 65 0.67 10.31 -4.73
C ASP A 65 1.01 9.08 -3.88
N MET A 66 1.38 7.96 -4.50
CA MET A 66 1.65 6.68 -3.84
C MET A 66 2.97 6.06 -4.33
N PRO A 67 4.12 6.72 -4.11
CA PRO A 67 5.41 6.25 -4.61
C PRO A 67 5.84 4.92 -4.00
N THR A 68 5.41 4.63 -2.76
CA THR A 68 5.80 3.44 -1.98
C THR A 68 4.90 2.23 -2.22
N LEU A 69 4.01 2.29 -3.23
CA LEU A 69 2.99 1.28 -3.43
C LEU A 69 3.59 -0.09 -3.78
N ARG A 70 4.68 -0.08 -4.56
CA ARG A 70 5.40 -1.30 -4.96
C ARG A 70 6.12 -1.94 -3.79
N GLU A 71 6.70 -1.15 -2.89
CA GLU A 71 7.35 -1.62 -1.68
C GLU A 71 6.30 -2.21 -0.73
N GLY A 72 5.12 -1.60 -0.67
CA GLY A 72 3.98 -2.09 0.09
C GLY A 72 3.55 -3.53 -0.28
N THR A 73 3.73 -3.96 -1.53
CA THR A 73 3.39 -5.33 -1.94
C THR A 73 4.27 -6.39 -1.27
N ARG A 74 5.41 -6.02 -0.72
CA ARG A 74 6.35 -6.92 -0.01
C ARG A 74 6.08 -7.00 1.49
N LEU A 75 5.08 -6.26 1.99
CA LEU A 75 4.78 -6.19 3.41
C LEU A 75 4.02 -7.43 3.86
N ASP A 76 4.70 -8.32 4.58
CA ASP A 76 4.09 -9.42 5.32
C ASP A 76 4.03 -9.10 6.82
N LEU A 77 2.86 -8.62 7.27
CA LEU A 77 2.63 -8.33 8.68
C LEU A 77 2.61 -9.57 9.56
N GLY A 78 2.30 -10.74 9.00
CA GLY A 78 2.32 -12.01 9.73
C GLY A 78 3.74 -12.42 10.07
N GLU A 79 4.63 -12.37 9.08
CA GLU A 79 6.06 -12.64 9.24
C GLU A 79 6.71 -11.66 10.22
N ILE A 80 6.46 -10.35 10.08
CA ILE A 80 7.00 -9.35 11.00
C ILE A 80 6.55 -9.60 12.46
N LYS A 81 5.28 -9.97 12.66
CA LYS A 81 4.76 -10.32 14.00
C LYS A 81 5.35 -11.62 14.55
N LEU A 82 5.75 -12.57 13.70
CA LEU A 82 6.49 -13.75 14.12
C LEU A 82 7.88 -13.35 14.59
N SER A 83 8.64 -12.58 13.79
CA SER A 83 9.98 -12.11 14.17
C SER A 83 9.97 -11.28 15.45
N LEU A 84 8.96 -10.43 15.66
CA LEU A 84 8.82 -9.66 16.91
C LEU A 84 8.63 -10.56 18.14
N ARG A 85 7.84 -11.64 18.02
CA ARG A 85 7.67 -12.61 19.12
C ARG A 85 8.96 -13.36 19.43
N GLU A 86 9.76 -13.66 18.42
CA GLU A 86 11.08 -14.28 18.61
C GLU A 86 12.03 -13.32 19.36
N LEU A 87 12.04 -12.03 19.00
CA LEU A 87 12.81 -11.00 19.71
C LEU A 87 12.34 -10.83 21.16
N GLU A 88 11.02 -10.82 21.41
CA GLU A 88 10.44 -10.79 22.76
C GLU A 88 10.88 -11.99 23.60
N SER A 89 10.85 -13.20 23.02
CA SER A 89 11.31 -14.42 23.67
C SER A 89 12.80 -14.35 24.01
N GLY A 90 13.62 -13.88 23.06
CA GLY A 90 15.05 -13.67 23.26
C GLY A 90 15.34 -12.69 24.41
N LEU A 91 14.61 -11.57 24.48
CA LEU A 91 14.79 -10.60 25.56
C LEU A 91 14.37 -11.14 26.93
N LYS A 92 13.31 -11.94 27.00
CA LYS A 92 12.92 -12.64 28.24
C LYS A 92 13.99 -13.61 28.72
N SER A 93 14.63 -14.31 27.78
CA SER A 93 15.75 -15.22 28.08
C SER A 93 16.96 -14.46 28.64
N ILE A 94 17.29 -13.31 28.04
CA ILE A 94 18.37 -12.44 28.53
C ILE A 94 18.04 -11.89 29.92
N ASP A 95 16.82 -11.40 30.14
CA ASP A 95 16.38 -10.91 31.45
C ASP A 95 16.47 -12.00 32.54
N SER A 96 16.07 -13.24 32.20
CA SER A 96 16.20 -14.39 33.10
C SER A 96 17.65 -14.73 33.41
N THR A 97 18.54 -14.63 32.42
CA THR A 97 19.99 -14.86 32.57
C THR A 97 20.63 -13.79 33.44
N ILE A 98 20.28 -12.51 33.25
CA ILE A 98 20.72 -11.40 34.10
C ILE A 98 20.31 -11.66 35.56
N LYS A 99 19.05 -12.01 35.80
CA LYS A 99 18.56 -12.29 37.16
C LYS A 99 19.27 -13.47 37.83
N ALA A 100 19.53 -14.53 37.07
CA ALA A 100 20.27 -15.68 37.56
C ALA A 100 21.71 -15.30 37.95
N GLU A 101 22.40 -14.55 37.09
CA GLU A 101 23.78 -14.10 37.35
C GLU A 101 23.85 -13.12 38.54
N GLN A 102 22.88 -12.22 38.65
CA GLN A 102 22.75 -11.30 39.78
C GLN A 102 22.59 -12.07 41.10
N SER A 103 21.74 -13.10 41.11
CA SER A 103 21.51 -13.94 42.29
C SER A 103 22.76 -14.71 42.71
N LEU A 104 23.57 -15.18 41.74
CA LEU A 104 24.85 -15.84 42.02
C LEU A 104 25.83 -14.89 42.71
N MET A 105 25.92 -13.64 42.23
CA MET A 105 26.76 -12.61 42.83
C MET A 105 26.36 -12.26 44.27
N ASP A 106 25.07 -12.29 44.59
CA ASP A 106 24.57 -11.98 45.93
C ASP A 106 24.80 -13.13 46.93
N SER A 107 25.04 -14.35 46.43
CA SER A 107 25.21 -15.57 47.25
C SER A 107 26.66 -15.94 47.57
N GLN A 108 27.65 -15.29 46.93
CA GLN A 108 29.08 -15.58 47.13
C GLN A 108 29.79 -14.44 47.86
N ASP A 109 30.61 -14.79 48.87
CA ASP A 109 31.43 -13.82 49.64
C ASP A 109 32.46 -13.09 48.75
N GLU A 110 32.93 -13.72 47.67
CA GLU A 110 33.76 -13.10 46.64
C GLU A 110 33.00 -12.98 45.31
N ARG A 111 32.91 -11.76 44.78
CA ARG A 111 32.24 -11.50 43.49
C ARG A 111 33.07 -12.07 42.33
N PRO A 112 32.56 -13.03 41.55
CA PRO A 112 33.29 -13.54 40.40
C PRO A 112 33.51 -12.43 39.37
N LYS A 113 34.77 -12.18 38.99
CA LYS A 113 35.13 -11.14 38.01
C LYS A 113 34.39 -11.31 36.67
N HIS A 114 34.13 -12.56 36.27
CA HIS A 114 33.40 -12.88 35.04
C HIS A 114 31.93 -12.44 35.08
N SER A 115 31.25 -12.61 36.23
CA SER A 115 29.86 -12.18 36.42
C SER A 115 29.72 -10.66 36.35
N VAL A 116 30.65 -9.93 36.98
CA VAL A 116 30.72 -8.47 36.94
C VAL A 116 30.91 -7.97 35.51
N ASP A 117 31.87 -8.54 34.77
CA ASP A 117 32.15 -8.17 33.39
C ASP A 117 30.95 -8.47 32.46
N PHE A 118 30.30 -9.62 32.63
CA PHE A 118 29.09 -9.97 31.88
C PHE A 118 27.96 -8.97 32.14
N LEU A 119 27.59 -8.76 33.41
CA LEU A 119 26.51 -7.85 33.81
C LEU A 119 26.76 -6.41 33.33
N SER A 120 28.00 -5.94 33.41
CA SER A 120 28.38 -4.59 32.95
C SER A 120 28.11 -4.35 31.46
N ARG A 121 28.13 -5.42 30.64
CA ARG A 121 27.93 -5.36 29.19
C ARG A 121 26.49 -5.68 28.79
N ILE A 122 25.91 -6.72 29.39
CA ILE A 122 24.59 -7.22 28.99
C ILE A 122 23.46 -6.32 29.49
N THR A 123 23.58 -5.70 30.67
CA THR A 123 22.51 -4.87 31.24
C THR A 123 22.25 -3.62 30.38
N PRO A 124 23.27 -2.84 29.95
CA PRO A 124 23.04 -1.72 29.03
C PRO A 124 22.50 -2.17 27.66
N PHE A 125 22.91 -3.35 27.18
CA PHE A 125 22.36 -3.92 25.94
C PHE A 125 20.87 -4.23 26.10
N GLN A 126 20.49 -4.94 27.17
CA GLN A 126 19.11 -5.34 27.45
C GLN A 126 18.21 -4.11 27.58
N GLN A 127 18.64 -3.06 28.28
CA GLN A 127 17.89 -1.81 28.42
C GLN A 127 17.61 -1.15 27.06
N ARG A 128 18.62 -1.05 26.19
CA ARG A 128 18.45 -0.50 24.83
C ARG A 128 17.52 -1.38 23.99
N ALA A 129 17.72 -2.69 24.05
CA ALA A 129 16.94 -3.64 23.26
C ALA A 129 15.45 -3.66 23.66
N VAL A 130 15.14 -3.53 24.96
CA VAL A 130 13.75 -3.38 25.45
C VAL A 130 13.10 -2.13 24.87
N GLN A 131 13.81 -1.00 24.86
CA GLN A 131 13.29 0.26 24.32
C GLN A 131 13.08 0.20 22.80
N GLU A 132 14.01 -0.40 22.07
CA GLU A 132 13.90 -0.58 20.61
C GLU A 132 12.75 -1.53 20.27
N LEU A 133 12.65 -2.66 20.96
CA LEU A 133 11.56 -3.62 20.76
C LEU A 133 10.20 -2.97 21.00
N LYS A 134 10.04 -2.19 22.07
CA LYS A 134 8.81 -1.43 22.32
C LYS A 134 8.48 -0.49 21.16
N THR A 135 9.48 0.22 20.64
CA THR A 135 9.30 1.15 19.51
C THR A 135 8.86 0.40 18.25
N MET A 136 9.44 -0.77 17.98
CA MET A 136 9.04 -1.63 16.85
C MET A 136 7.62 -2.19 17.03
N THR A 137 7.25 -2.60 18.25
CA THR A 137 5.89 -3.07 18.58
C THR A 137 4.86 -1.97 18.35
N ASP A 138 5.10 -0.76 18.86
CA ASP A 138 4.21 0.39 18.65
C ASP A 138 4.07 0.72 17.14
N LEU A 139 5.16 0.59 16.38
CA LEU A 139 5.13 0.83 14.94
C LEU A 139 4.31 -0.22 14.19
N ILE A 140 4.48 -1.52 14.50
CA ILE A 140 3.73 -2.58 13.82
C ILE A 140 2.24 -2.54 14.15
N GLU A 141 1.87 -2.14 15.37
CA GLU A 141 0.48 -1.94 15.77
C GLU A 141 -0.16 -0.80 14.97
N ARG A 142 0.53 0.34 14.85
CA ARG A 142 0.08 1.44 14.00
C ARG A 142 -0.08 1.02 12.55
N VAL A 143 0.90 0.29 11.98
CA VAL A 143 0.81 -0.19 10.59
C VAL A 143 -0.36 -1.16 10.42
N THR A 144 -0.54 -2.10 11.35
CA THR A 144 -1.67 -3.04 11.34
C THR A 144 -3.01 -2.29 11.34
N SER A 145 -3.15 -1.29 12.22
CA SER A 145 -4.36 -0.46 12.31
C SER A 145 -4.64 0.28 10.99
N ARG A 146 -3.61 0.85 10.35
CA ARG A 146 -3.75 1.52 9.05
C ARG A 146 -4.12 0.55 7.93
N VAL A 147 -3.60 -0.67 7.93
CA VAL A 147 -4.00 -1.70 6.97
C VAL A 147 -5.47 -2.09 7.18
N ASP A 148 -5.94 -2.21 8.42
CA ASP A 148 -7.35 -2.46 8.71
C ASP A 148 -8.26 -1.30 8.30
N GLU A 149 -7.79 -0.05 8.45
CA GLU A 149 -8.48 1.12 7.89
C GLU A 149 -8.58 1.04 6.35
N LEU A 150 -7.51 0.62 5.67
CA LEU A 150 -7.53 0.42 4.21
C LEU A 150 -8.52 -0.68 3.81
N LYS A 151 -8.57 -1.79 4.54
CA LYS A 151 -9.55 -2.85 4.30
C LYS A 151 -10.97 -2.31 4.37
N ARG A 152 -11.30 -1.58 5.45
CA ARG A 152 -12.62 -0.96 5.61
C ARG A 152 -12.91 0.06 4.52
N PHE A 153 -11.94 0.89 4.15
CA PHE A 153 -12.09 1.90 3.11
C PHE A 153 -12.46 1.29 1.74
N PHE A 154 -11.84 0.17 1.38
CA PHE A 154 -12.11 -0.56 0.14
C PHE A 154 -13.14 -1.68 0.32
N ALA A 155 -13.82 -1.79 1.46
CA ALA A 155 -14.75 -2.89 1.74
C ALA A 155 -14.14 -4.29 1.49
N GLU A 156 -12.85 -4.46 1.74
CA GLU A 156 -12.13 -5.72 1.62
C GLU A 156 -12.47 -6.66 2.77
N GLU A 157 -12.34 -7.96 2.52
CA GLU A 157 -12.56 -8.99 3.54
C GLU A 157 -11.53 -8.87 4.68
N PRO A 158 -11.89 -9.23 5.93
CA PRO A 158 -10.95 -9.22 7.05
C PRO A 158 -9.70 -10.08 6.80
N THR A 159 -9.85 -11.15 6.01
CA THR A 159 -8.80 -12.10 5.63
C THR A 159 -7.84 -11.57 4.55
N SER A 160 -8.15 -10.45 3.88
CA SER A 160 -7.25 -9.85 2.90
C SER A 160 -5.91 -9.48 3.54
N THR A 161 -4.81 -9.66 2.81
CA THR A 161 -3.47 -9.31 3.30
C THR A 161 -3.12 -7.87 2.92
N SER A 162 -2.14 -7.28 3.60
CA SER A 162 -1.56 -6.00 3.16
C SER A 162 -1.05 -6.09 1.72
N ALA A 163 -0.32 -7.16 1.41
CA ALA A 163 0.22 -7.40 0.08
C ALA A 163 -0.87 -7.40 -1.01
N SER A 164 -1.96 -8.15 -0.82
CA SER A 164 -3.03 -8.22 -1.83
C SER A 164 -3.71 -6.87 -2.08
N ILE A 165 -3.86 -6.04 -1.03
CA ILE A 165 -4.41 -4.68 -1.15
C ILE A 165 -3.48 -3.80 -1.98
N PHE A 166 -2.17 -3.81 -1.67
CA PHE A 166 -1.18 -3.01 -2.39
C PHE A 166 -0.99 -3.47 -3.84
N GLU A 167 -1.02 -4.78 -4.10
CA GLU A 167 -0.97 -5.35 -5.44
C GLU A 167 -2.16 -4.90 -6.30
N ALA A 168 -3.38 -4.99 -5.75
CA ALA A 168 -4.57 -4.56 -6.46
C ALA A 168 -4.56 -3.04 -6.72
N LEU A 169 -4.12 -2.23 -5.76
CA LEU A 169 -3.92 -0.79 -5.98
C LEU A 169 -2.86 -0.50 -7.05
N LEU A 170 -1.77 -1.28 -7.08
CA LEU A 170 -0.70 -1.13 -8.08
C LEU A 170 -1.20 -1.48 -9.48
N GLU A 171 -1.93 -2.59 -9.60
CA GLU A 171 -2.59 -2.98 -10.83
C GLU A 171 -3.59 -1.90 -11.29
N PHE A 172 -4.43 -1.43 -10.38
CA PHE A 172 -5.40 -0.38 -10.68
C PHE A 172 -4.72 0.92 -11.14
N SER A 173 -3.64 1.33 -10.47
CA SER A 173 -2.81 2.46 -10.90
C SER A 173 -2.29 2.28 -12.32
N PHE A 174 -1.76 1.09 -12.63
CA PHE A 174 -1.24 0.78 -13.96
C PHE A 174 -2.33 0.84 -15.05
N ILE A 175 -3.54 0.35 -14.77
CA ILE A 175 -4.68 0.42 -15.68
C ILE A 175 -5.03 1.87 -16.01
N VAL A 176 -5.13 2.72 -14.99
CA VAL A 176 -5.47 4.14 -15.16
C VAL A 176 -4.40 4.86 -15.98
N GLU A 177 -3.12 4.67 -15.65
CA GLU A 177 -2.02 5.32 -16.39
C GLU A 177 -1.94 4.84 -17.84
N THR A 178 -2.08 3.55 -18.10
CA THR A 178 -2.06 2.98 -19.46
C THR A 178 -3.18 3.60 -20.32
N SER A 179 -4.36 3.72 -19.75
CA SER A 179 -5.51 4.32 -20.42
C SER A 179 -5.30 5.83 -20.69
N LYS A 180 -4.72 6.55 -19.73
CA LYS A 180 -4.34 7.97 -19.89
C LYS A 180 -3.31 8.18 -21.00
N GLU A 181 -2.27 7.37 -21.02
CA GLU A 181 -1.24 7.40 -22.06
C GLU A 181 -1.80 7.08 -23.45
N ALA A 182 -2.69 6.10 -23.55
CA ALA A 182 -3.39 5.79 -24.79
C ALA A 182 -4.26 6.96 -25.27
N HIS A 183 -4.99 7.60 -24.35
CA HIS A 183 -5.79 8.80 -24.65
C HIS A 183 -4.92 9.96 -25.15
N HIS A 184 -3.81 10.27 -24.47
CA HIS A 184 -2.87 11.30 -24.88
C HIS A 184 -2.24 11.02 -26.25
N ARG A 185 -1.86 9.76 -26.52
CA ARG A 185 -1.36 9.35 -27.84
C ARG A 185 -2.41 9.59 -28.94
N LYS A 186 -3.67 9.22 -28.70
CA LYS A 186 -4.77 9.45 -29.63
C LYS A 186 -5.02 10.94 -29.89
N GLN A 187 -5.06 11.77 -28.84
CA GLN A 187 -5.21 13.23 -28.98
C GLN A 187 -4.07 13.85 -29.80
N ARG A 188 -2.81 13.46 -29.54
CA ARG A 188 -1.65 13.95 -30.31
C ARG A 188 -1.74 13.57 -31.78
N ALA A 189 -2.18 12.34 -32.09
CA ALA A 189 -2.36 11.90 -33.46
C ALA A 189 -3.46 12.68 -34.20
N LEU A 190 -4.58 12.96 -33.52
CA LEU A 190 -5.68 13.77 -34.08
C LEU A 190 -5.21 15.20 -34.39
N ARG A 191 -4.56 15.87 -33.43
CA ARG A 191 -4.02 17.23 -33.64
C ARG A 191 -3.03 17.30 -34.81
N ARG A 192 -2.19 16.28 -34.98
CA ARG A 192 -1.28 16.18 -36.13
C ARG A 192 -2.04 16.04 -37.45
N ARG A 193 -3.08 15.21 -37.51
CA ARG A 193 -3.93 15.07 -38.71
C ARG A 193 -4.64 16.36 -39.06
N ASP A 194 -5.23 17.03 -38.06
CA ASP A 194 -5.94 18.30 -38.25
C ASP A 194 -4.98 19.40 -38.73
N SER A 195 -3.73 19.42 -38.24
CA SER A 195 -2.70 20.36 -38.71
C SER A 195 -2.23 20.12 -40.14
N MET A 196 -2.32 18.88 -40.64
CA MET A 196 -1.97 18.52 -42.03
C MET A 196 -3.12 18.71 -43.03
N GLN A 197 -4.38 18.73 -42.55
CA GLN A 197 -5.56 18.91 -43.38
C GLN A 197 -6.02 20.37 -43.54
N ARG A 198 -5.46 21.31 -42.77
CA ARG A 198 -5.67 22.75 -43.03
C ARG A 198 -4.84 23.17 -44.26
N PRO A 199 -5.46 23.54 -45.40
CA PRO A 199 -4.70 24.03 -46.54
C PRO A 199 -3.96 25.32 -46.15
N ARG A 200 -2.74 25.49 -46.67
CA ARG A 200 -2.00 26.77 -46.67
C ARG A 200 -2.74 27.79 -47.54
N THR A 201 -3.92 28.23 -47.13
CA THR A 201 -4.57 29.41 -47.72
C THR A 201 -4.26 30.62 -46.85
N ALA A 202 -3.07 31.19 -47.05
CA ALA A 202 -2.75 32.59 -46.78
C ALA A 202 -1.27 32.81 -47.12
N HIS A 203 -1.02 33.20 -48.37
CA HIS A 203 -0.08 34.24 -48.78
C HIS A 203 0.19 34.09 -50.28
N LEU A 204 -0.66 34.74 -51.07
CA LEU A 204 -0.33 35.65 -52.18
C LEU A 204 -1.64 36.22 -52.74
#